data_AF-A0A359HEV1-F1
#
_entry.id   AF-A0A359HEV1-F1
#
_cell.length_a   1.000
_cell.length_b   1.000
_cell.length_c   1.000
_cell.angle_alpha   90.00
_cell.angle_beta   90.00
_cell.angle_gamma   90.00
#
_symmetry.space_group_name_H-M   'P 1'
#
loop_
_entity.id
_entity.type
_entity.pdbx_description
1 polymer ?
#
loop_
_entity_poly.entity_id
_entity_poly.type
_entity_poly.pdbx_seq_one_letter_code
_entity_poly.pdbx_strand_id
1 'polypeptide(L)'
;MLPLLIITGVVIVVFITKLSPLYLVVQKKLDAVNTVLQENISGVRVIKAFVRREHENARFETANDAFTEQNIRVMQWMAFLFPILTLFINIGIVIVIWSGGLQAIGGDLTPGEIIAFTNYLLTTMSPLTIMAMLS
;
A
#
# COMPACT_ATOMS: atom_id res chain seq x y z
N MET A 1 -24.46 3.80 8.09
CA MET A 1 -23.62 4.16 6.93
C MET A 1 -22.58 5.22 7.26
N LEU A 2 -22.96 6.42 7.74
CA LEU A 2 -21.99 7.46 8.13
C LEU A 2 -20.87 7.01 9.09
N PRO A 3 -21.14 6.34 10.22
CA PRO A 3 -20.07 5.99 11.16
C PRO A 3 -19.09 4.94 10.60
N LEU A 4 -19.57 4.01 9.77
CA LEU A 4 -18.74 3.01 9.12
C LEU A 4 -17.80 3.65 8.08
N LEU A 5 -18.33 4.56 7.26
CA LEU A 5 -17.56 5.32 6.27
C LEU A 5 -16.48 6.19 6.93
N ILE A 6 -16.79 6.82 8.06
CA ILE A 6 -15.84 7.62 8.83
C ILE A 6 -14.72 6.73 9.38
N ILE A 7 -15.04 5.56 9.96
CA ILE A 7 -14.04 4.63 10.49
C ILE A 7 -13.11 4.13 9.39
N THR A 8 -13.65 3.67 8.25
CA THR A 8 -12.84 3.21 7.12
C THR A 8 -11.99 4.33 6.53
N GLY A 9 -12.54 5.56 6.44
CA GLY A 9 -11.80 6.72 5.95
C GLY A 9 -10.62 7.08 6.86
N VAL A 10 -10.83 7.06 8.18
CA VAL A 10 -9.75 7.32 9.16
C VAL A 10 -8.66 6.25 9.07
N VAL A 11 -9.01 4.98 8.95
CA VAL A 11 -8.03 3.89 8.79
C VAL A 11 -7.19 4.08 7.54
N ILE A 12 -7.82 4.44 6.42
CA ILE A 12 -7.14 4.69 5.14
C ILE A 12 -6.19 5.88 5.27
N VAL A 13 -6.64 7.01 5.84
CA VAL A 13 -5.80 8.20 6.04
C VAL A 13 -4.59 7.92 6.93
N VAL A 14 -4.77 7.13 8.00
CA VAL A 14 -3.66 6.71 8.88
C VAL A 14 -2.67 5.82 8.13
N PHE A 15 -3.15 4.92 7.27
CA PHE A 15 -2.27 4.09 6.44
C PHE A 15 -1.48 4.91 5.43
N ILE A 16 -2.14 5.83 4.71
CA ILE A 16 -1.51 6.69 3.70
C ILE A 16 -0.42 7.57 4.34
N THR A 17 -0.73 8.21 5.47
CA THR A 17 0.23 9.07 6.18
C THR A 17 1.46 8.32 6.68
N LYS A 18 1.34 7.01 6.96
CA LYS A 18 2.48 6.15 7.31
C LYS A 18 3.24 5.58 6.12
N LEU A 19 2.57 5.27 5.02
CA LEU A 19 3.19 4.68 3.81
C LEU A 19 4.00 5.71 3.01
N SER A 20 3.51 6.94 2.92
CA SER A 20 4.16 8.02 2.17
C SER A 20 5.65 8.25 2.54
N PRO A 21 6.05 8.39 3.82
CA PRO A 21 7.46 8.56 4.16
C PRO A 21 8.31 7.32 3.87
N LEU A 22 7.72 6.12 3.91
CA LEU A 22 8.42 4.87 3.57
C LEU A 22 8.78 4.80 2.08
N TYR A 23 7.86 5.23 1.21
CA TYR A 23 8.11 5.32 -0.23
C TYR A 23 9.25 6.28 -0.58
N LEU A 24 9.31 7.44 0.08
CA LEU A 24 10.40 8.40 -0.09
C LEU A 24 11.76 7.81 0.29
N VAL A 25 11.83 6.94 1.29
CA VAL A 25 13.07 6.26 1.68
C VAL A 25 13.51 5.26 0.61
N VAL A 26 12.58 4.46 0.07
CA VAL A 26 12.89 3.52 -1.02
C VAL A 26 13.37 4.26 -2.26
N GLN A 27 12.73 5.38 -2.61
CA GLN A 27 13.12 6.19 -3.76
C GLN A 27 14.55 6.74 -3.60
N LYS A 28 14.90 7.29 -2.43
CA LYS A 28 16.29 7.73 -2.15
C LYS A 28 17.31 6.60 -2.25
N LYS A 29 16.95 5.37 -1.85
CA LYS A 29 17.84 4.20 -1.96
C LYS A 29 18.01 3.78 -3.42
N LEU A 30 16.94 3.85 -4.21
CA LEU A 30 17.01 3.60 -5.66
C LEU A 30 17.90 4.63 -6.36
N ASP A 31 17.80 5.91 -5.99
CA ASP A 31 18.66 6.97 -6.52
C ASP A 31 20.13 6.71 -6.21
N ALA A 32 20.45 6.21 -5.01
CA ALA A 32 21.81 5.84 -4.63
C ALA A 32 22.35 4.68 -5.49
N VAL A 33 21.54 3.64 -5.73
CA VAL A 33 21.91 2.51 -6.61
C VAL A 33 22.14 3.00 -8.04
N ASN A 34 21.24 3.85 -8.57
CA ASN A 34 21.38 4.43 -9.91
C ASN A 34 22.63 5.31 -10.03
N THR A 35 22.96 6.07 -9.00
CA THR A 35 24.18 6.89 -8.96
C THR A 35 25.43 6.03 -9.08
N VAL A 36 25.54 4.97 -8.27
CA VAL A 36 26.69 4.04 -8.33
C VAL A 36 26.77 3.36 -9.70
N LEU A 37 25.64 2.96 -10.27
CA LEU A 37 25.58 2.37 -11.60
C LEU A 37 26.05 3.35 -12.69
N GLN A 38 25.59 4.60 -12.65
CA GLN A 38 25.95 5.63 -13.62
C GLN A 38 27.43 5.99 -13.55
N GLU A 39 28.00 6.09 -12.34
CA GLU A 39 29.43 6.29 -12.13
C GLU A 39 30.25 5.11 -12.68
N ASN A 40 29.80 3.87 -12.46
CA ASN A 40 30.47 2.67 -12.97
C ASN A 40 30.45 2.59 -14.49
N ILE A 41 29.33 2.94 -15.13
CA ILE A 41 29.22 2.95 -16.60
C ILE A 41 30.08 4.07 -17.19
N SER A 42 30.00 5.28 -16.65
CA SER A 42 30.76 6.44 -17.15
C SER A 42 32.26 6.29 -16.91
N GLY A 43 32.63 5.70 -15.76
CA GLY A 43 34.01 5.49 -15.30
C GLY A 43 34.61 4.14 -15.68
N VAL A 44 33.95 3.34 -16.52
CA VAL A 44 34.36 1.94 -16.81
C VAL A 44 35.80 1.81 -17.29
N ARG A 45 36.31 2.80 -18.05
CA ARG A 45 37.71 2.84 -18.49
C ARG A 45 38.68 3.04 -17.32
N VAL A 46 38.33 3.88 -16.36
CA VAL A 46 39.13 4.14 -15.15
C VAL A 46 39.13 2.91 -14.24
N ILE A 47 37.97 2.29 -14.03
CA ILE A 47 37.84 1.07 -13.22
C ILE A 47 38.70 -0.07 -13.78
N LYS A 48 38.70 -0.23 -15.11
CA LYS A 48 39.57 -1.21 -15.79
C LYS A 48 41.05 -0.86 -15.67
N ALA A 49 41.42 0.41 -15.84
CA ALA A 49 42.81 0.86 -15.75
C ALA A 49 43.43 0.66 -14.36
N PHE A 50 42.62 0.79 -13.29
CA PHE A 50 43.06 0.59 -11.92
C PHE A 50 42.71 -0.80 -11.34
N VAL A 51 42.17 -1.71 -12.14
CA VAL A 51 41.76 -3.08 -11.73
C VAL A 51 40.82 -3.08 -10.50
N ARG A 52 39.93 -2.08 -10.41
CA ARG A 52 39.05 -1.87 -9.23
C ARG A 52 37.65 -2.49 -9.35
N ARG A 53 37.46 -3.48 -10.24
CA ARG A 53 36.14 -4.10 -10.47
C ARG A 53 35.51 -4.68 -9.20
N GLU A 54 36.25 -5.44 -8.41
CA GLU A 54 35.71 -6.04 -7.17
C GLU A 54 35.30 -5.00 -6.14
N HIS A 55 36.07 -3.91 -6.02
CA HIS A 55 35.75 -2.82 -5.11
C HIS A 55 34.44 -2.12 -5.49
N GLU A 56 34.25 -1.81 -6.77
CA GLU A 56 33.02 -1.16 -7.25
C GLU A 56 31.82 -2.12 -7.22
N ASN A 57 32.02 -3.42 -7.43
CA ASN A 57 30.97 -4.42 -7.23
C ASN A 57 30.50 -4.47 -5.77
N ALA A 58 31.42 -4.51 -4.80
CA ALA A 58 31.06 -4.47 -3.38
C ALA A 58 30.31 -3.18 -3.00
N ARG A 59 30.70 -2.04 -3.61
CA ARG A 59 30.02 -0.75 -3.42
C ARG A 59 28.60 -0.77 -3.97
N PHE A 60 28.40 -1.37 -5.16
CA PHE A 60 27.08 -1.54 -5.76
C PHE A 60 26.21 -2.50 -4.93
N GLU A 61 26.76 -3.64 -4.50
CA GLU A 61 26.08 -4.64 -3.68
C GLU A 61 25.59 -4.03 -2.36
N THR A 62 26.43 -3.26 -1.67
CA THR A 62 26.03 -2.55 -0.45
C THR A 62 24.86 -1.60 -0.68
N ALA A 63 24.85 -0.85 -1.79
CA ALA A 63 23.75 0.06 -2.13
C ALA A 63 22.47 -0.72 -2.49
N ASN A 64 22.62 -1.81 -3.24
CA ASN A 64 21.52 -2.66 -3.67
C ASN A 64 20.87 -3.41 -2.50
N ASP A 65 21.65 -3.90 -1.54
CA ASP A 65 21.16 -4.57 -0.34
C ASP A 65 20.36 -3.59 0.53
N ALA A 66 20.88 -2.37 0.71
CA ALA A 66 20.17 -1.32 1.43
C ALA A 66 18.86 -0.90 0.75
N PHE A 67 18.79 -0.94 -0.58
CA PHE A 67 17.55 -0.74 -1.33
C PHE A 67 16.59 -1.93 -1.15
N THR A 68 17.10 -3.14 -1.29
CA THR A 68 16.32 -4.39 -1.20
C THR A 68 15.69 -4.54 0.17
N GLU A 69 16.45 -4.31 1.25
CA GLU A 69 15.93 -4.40 2.62
C GLU A 69 14.79 -3.41 2.86
N GLN A 70 14.91 -2.16 2.40
CA GLN A 70 13.85 -1.17 2.55
C GLN A 70 12.64 -1.50 1.67
N ASN A 71 12.87 -1.96 0.45
CA ASN A 71 11.79 -2.36 -0.45
C ASN A 71 10.99 -3.55 0.12
N ILE A 72 11.67 -4.56 0.69
CA ILE A 72 11.01 -5.67 1.37
C ILE A 72 10.15 -5.17 2.54
N ARG A 73 10.64 -4.22 3.35
CA ARG A 73 9.84 -3.64 4.43
C ARG A 73 8.58 -2.96 3.89
N VAL A 74 8.69 -2.15 2.82
CA VAL A 74 7.51 -1.52 2.19
C VAL A 74 6.54 -2.56 1.64
N MET A 75 7.05 -3.59 0.95
CA MET A 75 6.21 -4.68 0.43
C MET A 75 5.51 -5.45 1.56
N GLN A 76 6.16 -5.67 2.70
CA GLN A 76 5.51 -6.26 3.88
C GLN A 76 4.37 -5.38 4.38
N TRP A 77 4.57 -4.07 4.50
CA TRP A 77 3.50 -3.13 4.88
C TRP A 77 2.34 -3.13 3.88
N MET A 78 2.62 -3.15 2.58
CA MET A 78 1.60 -3.30 1.54
C MET A 78 0.88 -4.64 1.61
N ALA A 79 1.59 -5.74 1.90
CA ALA A 79 0.99 -7.06 2.04
C ALA A 79 -0.01 -7.13 3.19
N PHE A 80 0.17 -6.34 4.26
CA PHE A 80 -0.80 -6.20 5.35
C PHE A 80 -1.98 -5.27 5.03
N LEU A 81 -1.79 -4.30 4.14
CA LEU A 81 -2.84 -3.36 3.75
C LEU A 81 -4.08 -4.08 3.20
N PHE A 82 -3.89 -5.05 2.29
CA PHE A 82 -5.02 -5.74 1.63
C PHE A 82 -5.86 -6.62 2.58
N PRO A 83 -5.26 -7.48 3.43
CA PRO A 83 -5.98 -8.21 4.47
C PRO A 83 -6.73 -7.28 5.42
N ILE A 84 -6.12 -6.17 5.83
CA ILE A 84 -6.74 -5.20 6.75
C ILE A 84 -7.95 -4.54 6.08
N LEU A 85 -7.81 -4.05 4.84
CA LEU A 85 -8.93 -3.45 4.10
C LEU A 85 -10.07 -4.45 3.89
N THR A 86 -9.74 -5.68 3.51
CA THR A 86 -10.73 -6.75 3.32
C THR A 86 -11.44 -7.10 4.63
N LEU A 87 -10.71 -7.14 5.75
CA LEU A 87 -11.29 -7.36 7.07
C LEU A 87 -12.29 -6.25 7.42
N PHE A 88 -11.93 -4.97 7.21
CA PHE A 88 -12.84 -3.85 7.45
C PHE A 88 -14.08 -3.89 6.58
N ILE A 89 -13.93 -4.24 5.29
CA ILE A 89 -15.07 -4.41 4.37
C ILE A 89 -16.00 -5.52 4.88
N ASN A 90 -15.46 -6.69 5.24
CA ASN A 90 -16.25 -7.82 5.74
C ASN A 90 -16.96 -7.49 7.06
N ILE A 91 -16.28 -6.85 8.02
CA ILE A 91 -16.91 -6.38 9.26
C ILE A 91 -18.02 -5.37 8.95
N GLY A 92 -17.78 -4.44 8.01
CA GLY A 92 -18.76 -3.49 7.55
C GLY A 92 -20.00 -4.15 6.98
N ILE A 93 -19.84 -5.16 6.13
CA ILE A 93 -20.93 -5.96 5.57
C ILE A 93 -21.73 -6.65 6.69
N VAL A 94 -21.05 -7.28 7.66
CA VAL A 94 -21.72 -7.94 8.80
C VAL A 94 -22.56 -6.95 9.61
N ILE A 95 -22.02 -5.75 9.90
CA ILE A 95 -22.75 -4.71 10.63
C ILE A 95 -23.96 -4.19 9.83
N VAL A 96 -23.81 -4.03 8.51
CA VAL A 96 -24.89 -3.60 7.63
C VAL A 96 -25.99 -4.66 7.57
N ILE A 97 -25.64 -5.93 7.39
CA ILE A 97 -26.61 -7.03 7.36
C ILE A 97 -27.30 -7.16 8.72
N TRP A 98 -26.57 -7.05 9.83
CA TRP A 98 -27.15 -7.14 11.17
C TRP A 98 -28.14 -6.01 11.45
N SER A 99 -27.73 -4.75 11.26
CA SER A 99 -28.61 -3.61 11.52
C SER A 99 -29.73 -3.45 10.49
N GLY A 100 -29.46 -3.74 9.22
CA GLY A 100 -30.45 -3.71 8.14
C GLY A 100 -31.45 -4.87 8.24
N GLY A 101 -31.00 -6.06 8.65
CA GLY A 101 -31.86 -7.21 8.91
C GLY A 101 -32.81 -6.98 10.09
N LEU A 102 -32.32 -6.35 11.17
CA LEU A 102 -33.16 -5.94 12.31
C LEU A 102 -34.25 -4.92 11.90
N GLN A 103 -33.94 -3.98 10.99
CA GLN A 103 -34.90 -3.00 10.48
C GLN A 103 -35.89 -3.60 9.46
N ALA A 104 -35.47 -4.58 8.66
CA ALA A 104 -36.37 -5.26 7.72
C ALA A 104 -37.40 -6.17 8.42
N ILE A 105 -37.04 -6.77 9.56
CA ILE A 105 -37.98 -7.53 10.39
C ILE A 105 -39.04 -6.61 11.02
N GLY A 106 -38.71 -5.33 11.24
CA GLY A 106 -39.64 -4.30 11.73
C GLY A 106 -40.66 -3.79 10.70
N GLY A 107 -40.50 -4.15 9.41
CA GLY A 107 -41.39 -3.71 8.32
C GLY A 107 -41.05 -2.35 7.70
N ASP A 108 -40.04 -1.66 8.20
CA ASP A 108 -39.59 -0.35 7.71
C ASP A 108 -38.66 -0.43 6.49
N LEU A 109 -38.14 -1.63 6.16
CA LEU A 109 -37.17 -1.84 5.10
C LEU A 109 -37.40 -3.15 4.34
N THR A 110 -37.30 -3.09 3.02
CA THR A 110 -37.39 -4.26 2.14
C THR A 110 -36.05 -4.98 2.00
N PRO A 111 -36.03 -6.30 1.76
CA PRO A 111 -34.80 -7.05 1.47
C PRO A 111 -34.01 -6.50 0.28
N GLY A 112 -34.70 -5.91 -0.71
CA GLY A 112 -34.09 -5.27 -1.87
C GLY A 112 -33.26 -4.03 -1.50
N GLU A 113 -33.72 -3.25 -0.53
CA GLU A 113 -32.95 -2.10 -0.02
C GLU A 113 -31.69 -2.55 0.71
N ILE A 114 -31.72 -3.65 1.48
CA ILE A 114 -30.52 -4.23 2.11
C ILE A 114 -29.47 -4.64 1.05
N ILE A 115 -29.91 -5.26 -0.05
CA ILE A 115 -29.03 -5.63 -1.16
C ILE A 115 -28.48 -4.38 -1.86
N ALA A 116 -29.30 -3.35 -2.08
CA ALA A 116 -28.85 -2.08 -2.65
C ALA A 116 -27.82 -1.39 -1.74
N PHE A 117 -28.04 -1.39 -0.42
CA PHE A 117 -27.11 -0.85 0.56
C PHE A 117 -25.77 -1.60 0.58
N THR A 118 -25.81 -2.92 0.52
CA THR A 118 -24.59 -3.75 0.46
C THR A 118 -23.81 -3.47 -0.82
N ASN A 119 -24.52 -3.31 -1.95
CA ASN A 119 -23.89 -2.92 -3.21
C ASN A 119 -23.26 -1.53 -3.12
N TYR A 120 -23.97 -0.51 -2.61
CA TYR A 120 -23.39 0.83 -2.45
C TYR A 120 -22.14 0.83 -1.58
N LEU A 121 -22.12 0.03 -0.50
CA LEU A 121 -20.92 -0.13 0.32
C LEU A 121 -19.74 -0.68 -0.48
N LEU A 122 -19.98 -1.73 -1.29
CA LEU A 122 -18.96 -2.31 -2.16
C LEU A 122 -18.46 -1.29 -3.20
N THR A 123 -19.38 -0.59 -3.87
CA THR A 123 -19.05 0.36 -4.95
C THR A 123 -18.30 1.58 -4.42
N THR A 124 -18.63 2.07 -3.22
CA THR A 124 -17.93 3.21 -2.60
C THR A 124 -16.56 2.83 -2.03
N MET A 125 -16.36 1.57 -1.60
CA MET A 125 -15.07 1.10 -1.09
C MET A 125 -14.03 0.83 -2.19
N SER A 126 -14.47 0.47 -3.40
CA SER A 126 -13.60 0.24 -4.56
C SER A 126 -12.65 1.41 -4.87
N PRO A 127 -13.13 2.67 -5.07
CA PRO A 127 -12.25 3.80 -5.35
C PRO A 127 -11.33 4.16 -4.18
N LEU A 128 -11.79 3.98 -2.94
CA LEU A 128 -10.96 4.17 -1.74
C LEU A 128 -9.76 3.22 -1.70
N THR A 129 -9.97 1.98 -2.12
CA THR A 129 -8.89 0.97 -2.23
C THR A 129 -7.89 1.36 -3.32
N ILE A 130 -8.37 1.82 -4.48
CA ILE A 130 -7.51 2.27 -5.59
C ILE A 130 -6.69 3.49 -5.18
N MET A 131 -7.28 4.46 -4.47
CA MET A 131 -6.55 5.64 -3.97
C MET A 131 -5.45 5.26 -2.98
N ALA A 132 -5.69 4.29 -2.10
CA ALA A 132 -4.69 3.78 -1.18
C ALA A 132 -3.52 3.04 -1.89
N MET A 133 -3.71 2.59 -3.14
CA MET A 133 -2.63 2.03 -3.96
C MET A 133 -1.84 3.07 -4.75
N LEU A 134 -2.48 4.20 -5.10
CA LEU A 134 -1.89 5.27 -5.90
C LEU A 134 -1.12 6.31 -5.07
N SER A 135 -1.26 6.30 -3.75
CA SER A 135 -0.60 7.22 -2.81
C SER A 135 0.50 6.53 -2.00
#